data_AF-A0A4Q4LBC0-F1
#
_entry.id   AF-A0A4Q4LBC0-F1
#
_cell.length_a   1.000
_cell.length_b   1.000
_cell.length_c   1.000
_cell.angle_alpha   90.00
_cell.angle_beta   90.00
_cell.angle_gamma   90.00
#
_symmetry.space_group_name_H-M   'P 1'
#
loop_
_entity.id
_entity.type
_entity.pdbx_description
1 polymer ?
#
loop_
_entity_poly.entity_id
_entity_poly.type
_entity_poly.pdbx_seq_one_letter_code
_entity_poly.pdbx_strand_id
1 'polypeptide(L)' 'MQKDYVPYGSDVSAGTYECVDCGHRYSNQAKTSMPPCPQFRKSAHVLNGWKTLTGQGDAPQDPYPEKSETPAASKK' A
#
# COMPACT_ATOMS: atom_id res chain seq x y z
N MET A 1 -6.80 17.03 14.06
CA MET A 1 -7.60 16.86 12.82
C MET A 1 -6.68 16.32 11.75
N GLN A 2 -6.58 15.00 11.61
CA GLN A 2 -5.75 14.40 10.56
C GLN A 2 -6.57 14.44 9.25
N LYS A 3 -6.04 15.15 8.26
CA LYS A 3 -6.58 15.14 6.90
C LYS A 3 -5.93 13.95 6.21
N ASP A 4 -6.54 12.78 6.35
CA ASP A 4 -6.10 11.55 5.70
C ASP A 4 -6.35 11.56 4.18
N TYR A 5 -6.28 12.73 3.53
CA TYR A 5 -6.56 12.91 2.12
C TYR A 5 -5.26 13.03 1.33
N VAL A 6 -5.11 12.15 0.35
CA VAL A 6 -3.93 12.07 -0.51
C VAL A 6 -4.38 12.19 -1.97
N PRO A 7 -3.98 13.25 -2.69
CA PRO A 7 -4.26 13.37 -4.11
C PRO A 7 -3.43 12.39 -4.94
N TYR A 8 -3.87 12.08 -6.15
CA TYR A 8 -3.07 11.29 -7.09
C TYR A 8 -1.72 11.96 -7.36
N GLY A 9 -0.66 11.16 -7.39
CA GLY A 9 0.72 11.63 -7.58
C GLY A 9 1.41 12.16 -6.32
N SER A 10 0.76 12.18 -5.16
CA SER A 10 1.45 12.48 -3.90
C SER A 10 2.34 11.33 -3.43
N ASP A 11 3.38 11.69 -2.69
CA ASP A 11 4.20 10.75 -1.91
C ASP A 11 3.37 10.16 -0.77
N VAL A 12 3.45 8.85 -0.63
CA VAL A 12 2.68 8.08 0.34
C VAL A 12 3.52 7.01 1.00
N SER A 13 3.29 6.81 2.30
CA SER A 13 3.90 5.74 3.06
C SER A 13 3.27 4.38 2.77
N ALA A 14 3.92 3.30 3.21
CA ALA A 14 3.34 1.97 3.13
C ALA A 14 2.09 1.90 4.00
N GLY A 15 0.99 1.38 3.45
CA GLY A 15 -0.28 1.37 4.14
C GLY A 15 -1.46 0.98 3.28
N THR A 16 -2.64 1.01 3.90
CA THR A 16 -3.92 0.82 3.21
C THR A 16 -4.60 2.15 2.98
N TYR A 17 -5.01 2.36 1.74
CA TYR A 17 -5.70 3.54 1.25
C TYR A 17 -7.07 3.16 0.70
N GLU A 18 -8.02 4.08 0.73
CA GLU A 18 -9.36 3.87 0.21
C GLU A 18 -9.73 5.03 -0.71
N CYS A 19 -10.12 4.75 -1.94
CA CYS A 19 -10.52 5.81 -2.86
C CYS A 19 -11.73 6.55 -2.28
N VAL A 20 -11.62 7.88 -2.13
CA VAL A 20 -12.71 8.69 -1.56
C VAL A 20 -13.94 8.76 -2.45
N ASP A 21 -13.79 8.41 -3.72
CA ASP A 21 -14.83 8.48 -4.74
C ASP A 21 -15.61 7.17 -4.87
N CYS A 22 -14.91 6.02 -4.91
CA CYS A 22 -15.54 4.71 -5.14
C CYS A 22 -15.41 3.72 -3.97
N GLY A 23 -14.69 4.07 -2.90
CA GLY A 23 -14.45 3.17 -1.77
C GLY A 23 -13.51 1.99 -2.08
N HIS A 24 -12.79 2.02 -3.21
CA HIS A 24 -11.85 0.95 -3.54
C HIS A 24 -10.66 0.96 -2.57
N ARG A 25 -10.41 -0.17 -1.91
CA ARG A 25 -9.28 -0.33 -0.98
C ARG A 25 -8.04 -0.76 -1.75
N TYR A 26 -6.97 -0.01 -1.56
CA TYR A 26 -5.69 -0.18 -2.21
C TYR A 26 -4.60 -0.26 -1.16
N SER A 27 -3.91 -1.40 -1.10
CA SER A 27 -2.75 -1.57 -0.22
C SER A 27 -1.49 -1.45 -1.05
N ASN A 28 -0.57 -0.58 -0.65
CA ASN A 28 0.72 -0.43 -1.32
C ASN A 28 1.86 -0.19 -0.34
N GLN A 29 3.06 -0.48 -0.84
CA GLN A 29 4.30 -0.08 -0.21
C GLN A 29 4.57 1.41 -0.41
N ALA A 30 5.44 1.99 0.43
CA ALA A 30 5.79 3.40 0.38
C ALA A 30 6.32 3.75 -1.02
N LYS A 31 5.75 4.79 -1.62
CA LYS A 31 6.13 5.25 -2.96
C LYS A 31 5.90 6.74 -3.11
N THR A 32 6.78 7.34 -3.89
CA THR A 32 6.80 8.78 -4.16
C THR A 32 5.70 9.24 -5.10
N SER A 33 4.99 8.32 -5.75
CA SER A 33 3.90 8.64 -6.66
C SER A 33 2.74 7.67 -6.49
N MET A 34 1.65 8.16 -5.89
CA MET A 34 0.42 7.39 -5.74
C MET A 34 -0.33 7.30 -7.09
N PRO A 35 -0.60 6.08 -7.60
CA PRO A 35 -1.31 5.90 -8.87
C PRO A 35 -2.77 6.30 -8.74
N PRO A 36 -3.42 6.61 -9.87
CA PRO A 36 -4.86 6.81 -9.90
C PRO A 36 -5.60 5.52 -9.56
N CYS A 37 -6.87 5.64 -9.13
CA CYS A 37 -7.71 4.49 -8.84
C CYS A 37 -7.80 3.54 -10.05
N PRO A 38 -7.58 2.22 -9.89
CA PRO A 38 -7.74 1.27 -11.00
C PRO A 38 -9.20 1.16 -11.47
N GLN A 39 -10.15 1.51 -10.60
CA GLN A 39 -11.58 1.61 -10.90
C GLN A 39 -11.98 3.05 -11.29
N PHE A 40 -11.03 3.89 -11.73
CA PHE A 40 -11.29 5.28 -12.05
C PHE A 40 -12.38 5.41 -13.13
N ARG A 41 -13.46 6.12 -12.77
CA ARG A 41 -14.57 6.46 -13.65
C ARG A 41 -14.71 7.97 -13.71
N LYS A 42 -14.54 8.55 -14.91
CA LYS A 42 -14.60 10.00 -15.17
C LYS A 42 -15.87 10.68 -14.65
N SER A 43 -16.99 9.96 -14.51
CA SER A 43 -18.26 10.49 -14.01
C SER A 43 -18.43 10.38 -12.50
N ALA A 44 -17.70 9.49 -11.83
CA ALA A 44 -17.90 9.19 -10.41
C ALA A 44 -16.72 9.63 -9.53
N HIS A 45 -15.56 9.94 -10.13
CA HIS A 45 -14.39 10.40 -9.39
C HIS A 45 -14.25 11.92 -9.49
N VAL A 46 -14.73 12.61 -8.45
CA VAL A 46 -14.78 14.07 -8.35
C VAL A 46 -13.57 14.59 -7.57
N LEU A 47 -13.20 13.89 -6.48
CA LEU A 47 -12.14 14.31 -5.59
C LEU A 47 -10.77 13.88 -6.12
N ASN A 48 -10.66 12.73 -6.78
CA ASN A 48 -9.40 12.23 -7.36
C ASN A 48 -8.31 12.04 -6.31
N GLY A 49 -8.69 11.36 -5.23
CA GLY A 49 -7.80 11.12 -4.13
C GLY A 49 -8.05 9.81 -3.43
N TRP A 50 -7.20 9.59 -2.46
CA TRP A 50 -7.17 8.43 -1.59
C TRP A 50 -7.31 8.89 -0.15
N LYS A 51 -8.01 8.08 0.63
CA LYS A 51 -8.17 8.21 2.07
C LYS A 51 -7.21 7.25 2.75
N THR A 52 -6.29 7.75 3.57
CA THR A 52 -5.43 6.88 4.37
C THR A 52 -6.28 6.17 5.42
N LEU A 53 -6.37 4.83 5.33
CA LEU A 53 -7.08 4.03 6.34
C LEU A 53 -6.12 3.58 7.43
N THR A 54 -4.97 3.02 7.03
CA THR A 54 -3.94 2.55 7.95
C THR A 54 -2.57 2.93 7.41
N GLY A 55 -1.92 3.89 8.05
CA GLY A 55 -0.54 4.26 7.80
C GLY A 55 0.36 3.55 8.80
N GLN A 56 0.49 2.23 8.68
CA GLN A 56 1.43 1.46 9.49
C GLN A 56 2.27 0.62 8.55
N GLY A 57 3.45 1.16 8.23
CA GLY A 57 4.59 0.34 7.89
C GLY A 57 4.91 -0.53 9.09
N ASP A 58 4.28 -1.67 9.15
CA ASP A 58 4.79 -2.85 9.83
C ASP A 58 4.01 -4.01 9.22
N ALA A 59 4.62 -4.67 8.24
CA ALA A 59 4.15 -5.96 7.81
C ALA A 59 4.33 -6.89 9.02
N PRO A 60 3.27 -7.36 9.71
CA PRO A 60 3.43 -8.30 10.82
C PRO A 60 3.82 -9.70 10.31
N GLN A 61 3.96 -9.85 9.00
CA GLN A 61 4.21 -11.08 8.30
C GLN A 61 5.28 -10.79 7.25
N ASP A 62 6.51 -10.57 7.71
CA ASP A 62 7.67 -11.02 6.96
C ASP A 62 7.59 -12.56 6.98
N PRO A 63 7.15 -13.23 5.90
CA PRO A 63 7.39 -14.65 5.79
C PRO A 63 8.83 -14.77 5.33
N TYR A 64 9.79 -14.53 6.24
CA TYR A 64 11.12 -15.10 6.05
C TYR A 64 10.88 -16.59 5.81
N PRO A 65 11.29 -17.17 4.67
CA PRO A 65 11.18 -18.62 4.51
C PRO A 65 12.21 -19.26 5.45
N GLU A 66 11.81 -19.49 6.69
CA GLU A 66 12.41 -20.51 7.53
C GLU A 66 12.08 -21.87 6.89
N LYS A 67 12.84 -22.26 5.87
CA LYS A 67 13.17 -23.63 5.46
C LYS A 67 13.78 -23.66 4.05
N SER A 68 15.09 -23.54 4.00
CA SER A 68 15.86 -24.45 3.15
C SER A 68 16.81 -25.18 4.07
N GLU A 69 16.31 -26.27 4.65
CA GLU A 69 17.13 -27.34 5.19
C GLU A 69 17.98 -27.91 4.06
N THR A 70 19.20 -27.39 3.88
CA THR A 70 20.27 -28.16 3.25
C THR A 70 21.03 -28.91 4.34
N PRO A 71 20.90 -30.25 4.44
CA PRO A 71 21.80 -31.01 5.28
C PRO A 71 23.16 -31.15 4.57
N ALA A 72 24.22 -30.93 5.34
CA ALA A 72 25.60 -31.38 5.11
C ALA A 72 26.36 -30.83 3.89
N ALA A 73 27.34 -29.94 4.14
CA ALA A 73 28.77 -30.25 3.98
C ALA A 73 29.65 -28.99 4.10
N SER A 74 30.10 -28.67 5.32
CA SER A 74 31.37 -27.98 5.54
C SER A 74 31.78 -28.05 7.00
N LYS A 75 32.49 -29.13 7.35
CA LYS A 75 33.50 -29.11 8.41
C LYS A 75 34.82 -29.51 7.76
N LYS A 76 35.78 -28.58 7.78
CA LYS A 76 37.21 -28.89 7.69
C LYS A 76 37.68 -29.38 9.06
#